data_AF-A0A8J7ND42-F1
#
_entry.id   AF-A0A8J7ND42-F1
#
_cell.length_a   1.000
_cell.length_b   1.000
_cell.length_c   1.000
_cell.angle_alpha   90.00
_cell.angle_beta   90.00
_cell.angle_gamma   90.00
#
_symmetry.space_group_name_H-M   'P 1'
#
loop_
_entity.id
_entity.type
_entity.pdbx_description
1 polymer ?
#
loop_
_entity_poly.entity_id
_entity_poly.type
_entity_poly.pdbx_seq_one_letter_code
_entity_poly.pdbx_strand_id
1 'polypeptide(L)'
;MKNPLLLVIMLLAIFVMIVSIAALASREEISTGCCSFLPSYMLIPILASTGLFVGSAVYYYLSDYQKSNGDVKKDVSPLLRFLDNEERTVIEELVKNKGSLTQSGIVRGTGLNKVKVSRMLGDFEQRGLIKKRAEGISNVIELEEKLKELLVG
;
A
#
# COMPACT_ATOMS: atom_id res chain seq x y z
N MET A 1 16.22 -4.30 12.83
CA MET A 1 15.69 -3.84 11.52
C MET A 1 15.88 -4.97 10.51
N LYS A 2 14.89 -5.87 10.39
CA LYS A 2 14.95 -7.00 9.44
C LYS A 2 14.16 -6.56 8.21
N ASN A 3 14.84 -6.29 7.10
CA ASN A 3 14.15 -5.94 5.85
C ASN A 3 13.32 -7.16 5.42
N PRO A 4 11.98 -7.07 5.37
CA PRO A 4 11.13 -8.21 5.01
C PRO A 4 11.46 -8.71 3.59
N LEU A 5 11.92 -7.81 2.72
CA LEU A 5 12.45 -8.13 1.39
C LEU A 5 13.67 -9.07 1.44
N LEU A 6 14.62 -8.84 2.36
CA LEU A 6 15.79 -9.72 2.54
C LEU A 6 15.38 -11.11 3.05
N LEU A 7 14.34 -11.16 3.90
CA LEU A 7 13.81 -12.43 4.42
C LEU A 7 13.17 -13.25 3.30
N VAL A 8 12.38 -12.60 2.43
CA VAL A 8 11.78 -13.23 1.24
C VAL A 8 12.85 -13.73 0.26
N ILE A 9 13.86 -12.92 -0.04
CA ILE A 9 14.97 -13.31 -0.94
C ILE A 9 15.74 -14.49 -0.35
N MET A 10 16.02 -14.49 0.95
CA MET A 10 16.70 -15.58 1.64
C MET A 10 15.87 -16.88 1.63
N LEU A 11 14.55 -16.78 1.84
CA LEU A 11 13.64 -17.94 1.82
C LEU A 11 13.54 -18.56 0.41
N LEU A 12 13.47 -17.72 -0.63
CA LEU A 12 13.52 -18.17 -2.03
C LEU A 12 14.86 -18.83 -2.37
N ALA A 13 15.98 -18.25 -1.95
CA ALA A 13 17.31 -18.81 -2.21
C ALA A 13 17.49 -20.18 -1.55
N ILE A 14 17.02 -20.37 -0.31
CA ILE A 14 17.06 -21.66 0.40
C ILE A 14 16.20 -22.70 -0.33
N PHE A 15 15.00 -22.32 -0.79
CA PHE A 15 14.15 -23.22 -1.56
C PHE A 15 14.83 -23.68 -2.86
N VAL A 16 15.39 -22.75 -3.64
CA VAL A 16 16.10 -23.08 -4.89
C VAL A 16 17.33 -23.96 -4.63
N MET A 17 18.03 -23.74 -3.51
CA MET A 17 19.16 -24.56 -3.09
C MET A 17 18.72 -25.99 -2.74
N ILE A 18 17.63 -26.16 -1.99
CA ILE A 18 17.07 -27.48 -1.65
C ILE A 18 16.63 -28.22 -2.92
N VAL A 19 15.95 -27.54 -3.84
CA VAL A 19 15.53 -28.12 -5.12
C VAL A 19 16.72 -28.53 -5.97
N SER A 20 17.79 -27.72 -6.01
CA SER A 20 19.02 -28.06 -6.74
C SER A 20 19.73 -29.27 -6.15
N ILE A 21 19.82 -29.37 -4.82
CA ILE A 21 20.43 -30.52 -4.13
C ILE A 21 19.60 -31.79 -4.36
N ALA A 22 18.27 -31.71 -4.25
CA ALA A 22 17.38 -32.83 -4.51
C ALA A 22 17.45 -33.31 -5.98
N ALA A 23 17.58 -32.37 -6.92
CA ALA A 23 17.77 -32.68 -8.34
C ALA A 23 19.16 -33.27 -8.66
N LEU A 24 20.17 -32.99 -7.83
CA LEU A 24 21.49 -33.61 -7.95
C LEU A 24 21.49 -35.02 -7.33
N ALA A 25 20.86 -35.20 -6.17
CA ALA A 25 20.72 -36.50 -5.51
C ALA A 25 19.95 -37.51 -6.37
N SER A 26 18.93 -37.06 -7.11
CA SER A 26 18.20 -37.92 -8.06
C SER A 26 19.03 -38.33 -9.29
N ARG A 27 20.13 -37.63 -9.60
CA ARG A 27 21.09 -38.07 -10.63
C ARG A 27 22.02 -39.17 -10.12
N GLU A 28 22.35 -39.17 -8.82
CA GLU A 28 23.22 -40.20 -8.22
C GLU A 28 22.48 -41.55 -8.03
N GLU A 29 21.17 -41.54 -7.81
CA GLU A 29 20.36 -42.77 -7.70
C GLU A 29 20.23 -43.59 -9.01
N ILE A 30 20.63 -43.06 -10.17
CA ILE A 30 20.61 -43.82 -11.43
C ILE A 30 21.76 -44.83 -11.50
N SER A 31 22.83 -44.68 -10.69
CA SER A 31 24.03 -45.53 -10.80
C SER A 31 24.09 -46.72 -9.82
N THR A 32 23.22 -46.81 -8.81
CA THR A 32 23.20 -47.95 -7.88
C THR A 32 21.79 -48.49 -7.71
N GLY A 33 21.52 -49.61 -8.37
CA GLY A 33 20.29 -50.36 -8.18
C GLY A 33 20.22 -50.99 -6.79
N CYS A 34 19.32 -50.49 -5.94
CA CYS A 34 18.10 -51.23 -5.58
C CYS A 34 17.22 -50.39 -4.65
N CYS A 35 15.92 -50.63 -4.78
CA CYS A 35 14.94 -50.63 -3.70
C CYS A 35 14.46 -49.24 -3.24
N SER A 36 13.64 -48.66 -4.11
CA SER A 36 12.29 -48.18 -3.79
C SER A 36 12.15 -47.12 -2.70
N PHE A 37 11.98 -45.86 -3.11
CA PHE A 37 10.81 -45.12 -2.59
C PHE A 37 10.28 -43.96 -3.44
N LEU A 38 10.96 -43.49 -4.49
CA LEU A 38 10.44 -42.35 -5.29
C LEU A 38 10.65 -42.56 -6.80
N PRO A 39 9.61 -42.98 -7.54
CA PRO A 39 9.66 -43.02 -8.99
C PRO A 39 9.87 -41.61 -9.57
N SER A 40 10.69 -41.48 -10.61
CA SER A 40 11.07 -40.19 -11.21
C SER A 40 9.88 -39.34 -11.69
N TYR A 41 8.76 -39.97 -12.03
CA TYR A 41 7.51 -39.29 -12.40
C TYR A 41 6.80 -38.60 -11.21
N MET A 42 7.12 -38.96 -9.98
CA MET A 42 6.54 -38.39 -8.77
C MET A 42 7.28 -37.14 -8.27
N LEU A 43 8.51 -36.89 -8.76
CA LEU A 43 9.28 -35.68 -8.44
C LEU A 43 8.66 -34.40 -9.03
N ILE A 44 8.11 -34.49 -10.24
CA ILE A 44 7.52 -33.37 -10.96
C ILE A 44 6.36 -32.73 -10.16
N PRO A 45 5.34 -33.49 -9.69
CA PRO A 45 4.26 -32.91 -8.90
C PRO A 45 4.72 -32.39 -7.53
N ILE A 46 5.71 -33.03 -6.90
CA ILE A 46 6.24 -32.57 -5.60
C ILE A 46 6.97 -31.23 -5.74
N LEU A 47 7.76 -31.05 -6.80
CA LEU A 47 8.39 -29.77 -7.12
C LEU A 47 7.35 -28.69 -7.45
N ALA A 48 6.31 -29.04 -8.20
CA ALA A 48 5.25 -28.10 -8.56
C ALA A 48 4.45 -27.64 -7.32
N SER A 49 4.06 -28.57 -6.44
CA SER A 49 3.32 -28.26 -5.21
C SER A 49 4.14 -27.42 -4.23
N THR A 50 5.43 -27.72 -4.07
CA THR A 50 6.31 -26.93 -3.19
C THR A 50 6.58 -25.54 -3.76
N GLY A 51 6.75 -25.42 -5.08
CA GLY A 51 6.88 -24.13 -5.76
C GLY A 51 5.63 -23.25 -5.59
N LEU A 52 4.43 -23.83 -5.71
CA LEU A 52 3.17 -23.11 -5.48
C LEU A 52 3.01 -22.68 -4.02
N PHE A 53 3.39 -23.54 -3.07
CA PHE A 53 3.33 -23.23 -1.65
C PHE A 53 4.26 -22.06 -1.28
N VAL A 54 5.51 -22.11 -1.74
CA VAL A 54 6.49 -21.04 -1.53
C VAL A 54 6.06 -19.76 -2.25
N GLY A 55 5.60 -19.86 -3.50
CA GLY A 55 5.10 -18.73 -4.28
C GLY A 55 3.91 -18.03 -3.61
N SER A 56 2.96 -18.80 -3.08
CA SER A 56 1.81 -18.28 -2.32
C SER A 56 2.24 -17.60 -1.03
N ALA A 57 3.14 -18.21 -0.26
CA ALA A 57 3.68 -17.62 0.96
C ALA A 57 4.43 -16.31 0.68
N VAL A 58 5.23 -16.27 -0.38
CA VAL A 58 5.93 -15.05 -0.83
C VAL A 58 4.93 -13.98 -1.27
N TYR A 59 3.91 -14.32 -2.05
CA TYR A 59 2.87 -13.38 -2.46
C TYR A 59 2.14 -12.78 -1.26
N TYR A 60 1.80 -13.59 -0.26
CA TYR A 60 1.14 -13.11 0.96
C TYR A 60 2.02 -12.13 1.74
N TYR A 61 3.31 -12.46 1.93
CA TYR A 61 4.26 -11.57 2.60
C TYR A 61 4.55 -10.29 1.81
N LEU A 62 4.62 -10.38 0.47
CA LEU A 62 4.85 -9.22 -0.38
C LEU A 62 3.60 -8.32 -0.47
N SER A 63 2.40 -8.91 -0.47
CA SER A 63 1.12 -8.20 -0.41
C SER A 63 0.99 -7.40 0.89
N ASP A 64 1.38 -7.98 2.02
CA ASP A 64 1.39 -7.29 3.31
C ASP A 64 2.45 -6.17 3.36
N TYR A 65 3.64 -6.40 2.78
CA TYR A 65 4.67 -5.36 2.62
C TYR A 65 4.25 -4.24 1.67
N GLN A 66 3.59 -4.55 0.55
CA GLN A 66 3.03 -3.55 -0.37
C GLN A 66 1.87 -2.79 0.27
N LYS A 67 1.10 -3.40 1.17
CA LYS A 67 0.09 -2.67 1.95
C LYS A 67 0.76 -1.69 2.92
N SER A 68 1.88 -2.09 3.52
CA SER A 68 2.69 -1.23 4.38
C SER A 68 3.52 -0.16 3.63
N ASN A 69 3.84 -0.35 2.35
CA ASN A 69 4.59 0.61 1.51
C ASN A 69 3.73 1.37 0.49
N GLY A 70 2.50 0.92 0.23
CA GLY A 70 1.43 1.66 -0.43
C GLY A 70 0.87 2.76 0.48
N ASP A 71 1.10 2.63 1.79
CA ASP A 71 1.43 3.75 2.64
C ASP A 71 2.84 4.25 2.33
N VAL A 72 2.96 4.91 1.17
CA VAL A 72 3.77 6.11 1.11
C VAL A 72 3.16 7.00 2.18
N LYS A 73 3.76 6.89 3.38
CA LYS A 73 3.86 7.91 4.40
C LYS A 73 4.40 9.16 3.70
N LYS A 74 3.58 9.82 2.89
CA LYS A 74 3.61 11.26 2.81
C LYS A 74 3.13 11.68 4.17
N ASP A 75 4.10 11.72 5.06
CA ASP A 75 4.14 12.42 6.31
C ASP A 75 3.26 13.68 6.16
N VAL A 76 1.99 13.55 6.52
CA VAL A 76 1.01 14.63 6.38
C VAL A 76 1.33 15.73 7.39
N SER A 77 2.09 15.39 8.42
CA SER A 77 2.61 16.31 9.43
C SER A 77 3.54 17.39 8.83
N PRO A 78 4.57 17.07 8.03
CA PRO A 78 5.30 18.08 7.26
C PRO A 78 4.41 18.91 6.34
N LEU A 79 3.49 18.29 5.59
CA LEU A 79 2.63 19.03 4.66
C LEU A 79 1.71 20.02 5.37
N LEU A 80 1.16 19.65 6.54
CA LEU A 80 0.37 20.53 7.40
C LEU A 80 1.18 21.70 7.98
N ARG A 81 2.49 21.53 8.19
CA ARG A 81 3.39 22.61 8.65
C ARG A 81 3.69 23.65 7.57
N PHE A 82 3.51 23.30 6.30
CA PHE A 82 3.65 24.23 5.18
C PHE A 82 2.34 24.95 4.82
N LEU A 83 1.24 24.70 5.55
CA LEU A 83 0.02 25.47 5.33
C LEU A 83 0.20 26.89 5.87
N ASP A 84 -0.11 27.86 5.04
CA ASP A 84 -0.18 29.25 5.48
C ASP A 84 -1.41 29.49 6.39
N ASN A 85 -1.47 30.62 7.09
CA ASN A 85 -2.55 30.90 8.05
C ASN A 85 -3.96 30.84 7.42
N GLU A 86 -4.13 31.33 6.18
CA GLU A 86 -5.40 31.23 5.45
C GLU A 86 -5.73 29.77 5.09
N GLU A 87 -4.75 29.01 4.61
CA GLU A 87 -4.93 27.60 4.23
C GLU A 87 -5.32 26.73 5.44
N ARG A 88 -4.70 26.98 6.58
CA ARG A 88 -4.98 26.26 7.83
C ARG A 88 -6.42 26.48 8.28
N THR A 89 -6.93 27.70 8.14
CA THR A 89 -8.32 28.05 8.48
C THR A 89 -9.31 27.23 7.64
N VAL A 90 -9.00 26.98 6.37
CA VAL A 90 -9.84 26.14 5.49
C VAL A 90 -9.85 24.68 5.94
N ILE A 91 -8.69 24.13 6.30
CA ILE A 91 -8.60 22.74 6.80
C ILE A 91 -9.31 22.60 8.16
N GLU A 92 -9.15 23.56 9.07
CA GLU A 92 -9.84 23.56 10.36
C GLU A 92 -11.36 23.59 10.19
N GLU A 93 -11.88 24.34 9.22
CA GLU A 93 -13.30 24.38 8.90
C GLU A 93 -13.81 23.04 8.34
N LEU A 94 -13.00 22.35 7.52
CA LEU A 94 -13.29 20.99 7.05
C LEU A 94 -13.32 19.99 8.20
N VAL A 95 -12.35 20.05 9.12
CA VAL A 95 -12.27 19.16 10.30
C VAL A 95 -13.48 19.35 11.22
N LYS A 96 -13.88 20.60 11.49
CA LYS A 96 -15.10 20.91 12.27
C LYS A 96 -16.36 20.28 11.70
N ASN A 97 -16.43 20.16 10.37
CA ASN A 97 -17.55 19.56 9.65
C ASN A 97 -17.35 18.05 9.37
N LYS A 98 -16.64 17.33 10.26
CA LYS A 98 -16.37 15.88 10.15
C LYS A 98 -15.61 15.47 8.87
N GLY A 99 -14.82 16.38 8.32
CA GLY A 99 -13.97 16.16 7.15
C GLY A 99 -14.70 16.15 5.82
N SER A 100 -15.95 16.63 5.74
CA SER A 100 -16.68 16.81 4.49
C SER A 100 -17.51 18.09 4.51
N LEU A 101 -17.31 18.97 3.52
CA LEU A 101 -18.05 20.23 3.42
C LEU A 101 -18.18 20.68 1.96
N THR A 102 -19.29 21.33 1.61
CA THR A 102 -19.45 21.92 0.27
C THR A 102 -18.51 23.11 0.08
N GLN A 103 -18.08 23.36 -1.17
CA GLN A 103 -17.25 24.54 -1.49
C GLN A 103 -17.92 25.86 -1.04
N SER A 104 -19.23 25.96 -1.18
CA SER A 104 -20.02 27.10 -0.70
C SER A 104 -20.03 27.21 0.83
N GLY A 105 -20.04 26.07 1.54
CA GLY A 105 -19.93 26.01 3.00
C GLY A 105 -18.58 26.52 3.48
N ILE A 106 -17.48 26.12 2.83
CA ILE A 106 -16.13 26.60 3.15
C ILE A 106 -16.02 28.12 2.99
N VAL A 107 -16.55 28.68 1.90
CA VAL A 107 -16.58 30.13 1.66
C VAL A 107 -17.32 30.87 2.78
N ARG A 108 -18.45 30.33 3.26
CA ARG A 108 -19.22 30.92 4.36
C ARG A 108 -18.52 30.81 5.72
N GLY A 109 -17.90 29.66 6.02
CA GLY A 109 -17.23 29.42 7.30
C GLY A 109 -15.90 30.17 7.45
N THR A 110 -15.18 30.37 6.35
CA THR A 110 -13.85 31.03 6.36
C THR A 110 -13.90 32.52 6.06
N GLY A 111 -15.00 33.03 5.49
CA GLY A 111 -15.11 34.43 5.06
C GLY A 111 -14.24 34.81 3.86
N LEU A 112 -13.58 33.84 3.22
CA LEU A 112 -12.69 34.05 2.08
C LEU A 112 -13.48 34.16 0.76
N ASN A 113 -12.93 34.89 -0.22
CA ASN A 113 -13.57 34.99 -1.54
C ASN A 113 -13.57 33.61 -2.25
N LYS A 114 -14.67 33.29 -2.95
CA LYS A 114 -14.84 32.09 -3.79
C LYS A 114 -13.64 31.80 -4.69
N VAL A 115 -13.02 32.82 -5.30
CA VAL A 115 -11.85 32.64 -6.17
C VAL A 115 -10.63 32.14 -5.39
N LYS A 116 -10.34 32.75 -4.22
CA LYS A 116 -9.25 32.32 -3.32
C LYS A 116 -9.47 30.88 -2.85
N VAL A 117 -10.67 30.57 -2.37
CA VAL A 117 -11.03 29.22 -1.93
C VAL A 117 -10.87 28.21 -3.06
N SER A 118 -11.32 28.53 -4.27
CA SER A 118 -11.15 27.62 -5.42
C SER A 118 -9.68 27.34 -5.76
N ARG A 119 -8.79 28.32 -5.61
CA ARG A 119 -7.35 28.14 -5.82
C ARG A 119 -6.74 27.25 -4.74
N MET A 120 -6.98 27.56 -3.45
CA MET A 120 -6.49 26.73 -2.35
C MET A 120 -7.01 25.29 -2.42
N LEU A 121 -8.26 25.08 -2.80
CA LEU A 121 -8.81 23.74 -3.03
C LEU A 121 -8.17 23.06 -4.24
N GLY A 122 -7.71 23.80 -5.25
CA GLY A 122 -6.89 23.25 -6.33
C GLY A 122 -5.53 22.79 -5.82
N ASP A 123 -4.86 23.64 -5.03
CA ASP A 123 -3.54 23.34 -4.47
C ASP A 123 -3.60 22.16 -3.48
N PHE A 124 -4.63 22.09 -2.64
CA PHE A 124 -4.87 20.97 -1.73
C PHE A 124 -5.14 19.67 -2.46
N GLU A 125 -5.89 19.70 -3.56
CA GLU A 125 -6.13 18.53 -4.41
C GLU A 125 -4.83 18.07 -5.08
N GLN A 126 -4.03 19.00 -5.61
CA GLN A 126 -2.73 18.70 -6.22
C GLN A 126 -1.72 18.15 -5.20
N ARG A 127 -1.79 18.61 -3.95
CA ARG A 127 -0.99 18.11 -2.81
C ARG A 127 -1.50 16.77 -2.27
N GLY A 128 -2.71 16.35 -2.64
CA GLY A 128 -3.35 15.12 -2.17
C GLY A 128 -3.98 15.21 -0.77
N LEU A 129 -4.33 16.41 -0.31
CA LEU A 129 -4.92 16.64 1.02
C LEU A 129 -6.45 16.47 1.02
N ILE A 130 -7.10 16.73 -0.12
CA ILE A 130 -8.55 16.67 -0.29
C ILE A 130 -8.92 15.96 -1.58
N LYS A 131 -10.17 15.50 -1.66
CA LYS A 131 -10.82 15.00 -2.86
C LYS A 131 -12.08 15.80 -3.14
N LYS A 132 -12.33 16.09 -4.41
CA LYS A 132 -13.57 16.73 -4.86
C LYS A 132 -14.54 15.66 -5.33
N ARG A 133 -15.75 15.68 -4.78
CA ARG A 133 -16.87 14.85 -5.23
C ARG A 133 -17.93 15.75 -5.82
N ALA A 134 -18.31 15.52 -7.07
CA ALA A 134 -19.42 16.24 -7.68
C ALA A 134 -20.74 15.75 -7.06
N GLU A 135 -21.51 16.67 -6.49
CA GLU A 135 -22.84 16.41 -5.96
C GLU A 135 -23.83 17.38 -6.61
N GLY A 136 -24.45 16.94 -7.71
CA GLY A 136 -25.34 17.77 -8.51
C GLY A 136 -24.62 18.95 -9.15
N ILE A 137 -25.00 20.18 -8.77
CA ILE A 137 -24.45 21.44 -9.29
C ILE A 137 -23.27 21.93 -8.44
N SER A 138 -23.07 21.36 -7.25
CA SER A 138 -22.03 21.78 -6.31
C SER A 138 -20.96 20.71 -6.14
N ASN A 139 -19.75 21.12 -5.76
CA ASN A 139 -18.68 20.20 -5.39
C ASN A 139 -18.63 20.08 -3.87
N VAL A 140 -18.69 18.85 -3.38
CA VAL A 140 -18.35 18.49 -2.01
C VAL A 140 -16.85 18.29 -1.94
N ILE A 141 -16.25 18.89 -0.92
CA ILE A 141 -14.85 18.74 -0.60
C ILE A 141 -14.74 17.77 0.58
N GLU A 142 -14.04 16.66 0.37
CA GLU A 142 -13.77 15.66 1.39
C GLU A 142 -12.28 15.66 1.70
N LEU A 143 -11.92 15.58 2.99
CA LEU A 143 -10.55 15.29 3.40
C LEU A 143 -10.15 13.91 2.86
N GLU A 144 -8.88 13.77 2.52
CA GLU A 144 -8.33 12.45 2.20
C GLU A 144 -8.46 11.52 3.42
N GLU A 145 -8.77 10.25 3.21
CA GLU A 145 -9.14 9.34 4.30
C GLU A 145 -8.04 9.22 5.37
N LYS A 146 -6.76 9.26 4.97
CA LYS A 146 -5.64 9.25 5.92
C LYS A 146 -5.63 10.51 6.79
N LEU A 147 -5.97 11.66 6.24
CA LEU A 147 -6.09 12.92 7.00
C LEU A 147 -7.31 12.92 7.92
N LYS A 148 -8.42 12.38 7.44
CA LYS A 148 -9.66 12.29 8.21
C LYS A 148 -9.50 11.39 9.43
N GLU A 149 -8.85 10.24 9.29
CA GLU A 149 -8.54 9.34 10.41
C GLU A 149 -7.61 9.99 11.44
N LEU A 150 -6.68 10.84 11.01
CA LEU A 150 -5.71 11.51 11.89
C LEU A 150 -6.25 12.78 12.58
N LEU A 151 -7.20 13.49 11.96
CA LEU A 151 -7.68 14.80 12.43
C LEU A 151 -9.09 14.78 13.02
N VAL A 152 -9.89 13.76 12.70
CA VAL A 152 -11.29 13.64 13.17
C VAL A 152 -11.47 12.46 14.15
N GLY A 153 -10.49 11.54 14.21
CA GLY A 153 -10.41 10.46 15.21
C GLY A 153 -9.87 10.96 16.54
#